data_AF-A0A0K0VJ85-F1
#
_entry.id   AF-A0A0K0VJ85-F1
#
_cell.length_a   1.000
_cell.length_b   1.000
_cell.length_c   1.000
_cell.angle_alpha   90.00
_cell.angle_beta   90.00
_cell.angle_gamma   90.00
#
_symmetry.space_group_name_H-M   'P 1'
#
loop_
_entity.id
_entity.type
_entity.pdbx_description
1 polymer ?
#
loop_
_entity_poly.entity_id
_entity_poly.type
_entity_poly.pdbx_seq_one_letter_code
_entity_poly.pdbx_strand_id
1 'polypeptide(L)' 'MADTTGRIPLWLIGTVTGIPVIGLLGIFFYGSYSGLGSSL' A
#
# COMPACT_ATOMS: atom_id res chain seq x y z
N MET A 1 -18.41 -15.28 27.56
CA MET A 1 -18.55 -14.73 26.19
C MET A 1 -17.28 -13.95 25.93
N ALA A 2 -16.55 -14.21 24.84
CA ALA A 2 -15.23 -13.60 24.63
C ALA A 2 -15.38 -12.13 24.25
N ASP A 3 -14.74 -11.23 25.03
CA ASP A 3 -14.62 -9.81 24.74
C ASP A 3 -14.02 -9.57 23.35
N THR A 4 -14.81 -8.98 22.44
CA THR A 4 -14.38 -8.56 21.10
C THR A 4 -14.01 -7.07 21.04
N THR A 5 -14.16 -6.34 22.15
CA THR A 5 -13.80 -4.93 22.29
C THR A 5 -12.31 -4.74 22.00
N GLY A 6 -11.99 -4.10 20.87
CA GLY A 6 -10.61 -3.79 20.46
C GLY A 6 -10.06 -4.59 19.28
N ARG A 7 -10.82 -5.52 18.68
CA ARG A 7 -10.37 -6.22 17.45
C ARG A 7 -10.63 -5.37 16.21
N ILE A 8 -9.58 -5.16 15.40
CA ILE A 8 -9.69 -4.48 14.10
C ILE A 8 -10.17 -5.51 13.06
N PRO A 9 -11.20 -5.19 12.25
CA PRO A 9 -11.67 -6.10 11.22
C PRO A 9 -10.62 -6.32 10.13
N LEU A 10 -10.43 -7.57 9.71
CA LEU A 10 -9.39 -7.95 8.76
C LEU A 10 -9.52 -7.25 7.40
N TRP A 11 -10.75 -7.01 6.94
CA TRP A 11 -10.98 -6.28 5.68
C TRP A 11 -10.38 -4.87 5.73
N LEU A 12 -10.44 -4.19 6.89
CA LEU A 12 -9.89 -2.85 7.06
C LEU A 12 -8.36 -2.88 6.99
N ILE A 13 -7.73 -3.86 7.63
CA ILE A 13 -6.27 -4.06 7.57
C ILE A 13 -5.85 -4.27 6.11
N GLY A 14 -6.56 -5.12 5.38
CA GLY A 14 -6.30 -5.37 3.96
C GLY A 14 -6.41 -4.11 3.10
N THR A 15 -7.49 -3.33 3.26
CA THR A 15 -7.68 -2.08 2.51
C THR A 15 -6.62 -1.03 2.86
N VAL A 16 -6.37 -0.79 4.15
CA VAL A 16 -5.42 0.23 4.61
C VAL A 16 -3.99 -0.13 4.26
N THR A 17 -3.62 -1.42 4.25
CA THR A 17 -2.29 -1.85 3.82
C THR A 17 -2.17 -1.89 2.30
N GLY A 18 -3.25 -2.23 1.59
CA GLY A 18 -3.26 -2.31 0.12
C GLY A 18 -3.07 -0.95 -0.57
N ILE A 19 -3.69 0.12 -0.07
CA ILE A 19 -3.55 1.47 -0.63
C ILE A 19 -2.09 1.94 -0.72
N PRO A 20 -1.29 1.97 0.36
CA PRO A 20 0.10 2.41 0.30
C PRO A 20 0.97 1.43 -0.50
N VAL A 21 0.68 0.12 -0.51
CA VAL A 21 1.41 -0.83 -1.36
C VAL A 21 1.21 -0.51 -2.84
N ILE A 22 -0.03 -0.27 -3.27
CA ILE A 22 -0.33 0.11 -4.65
C ILE A 22 0.30 1.47 -4.97
N GLY A 23 0.23 2.44 -4.05
CA GLY A 23 0.87 3.74 -4.19
C GLY A 23 2.39 3.65 -4.35
N LEU A 24 3.05 2.82 -3.53
CA LEU A 24 4.49 2.55 -3.60
C LEU A 24 4.90 1.93 -4.94
N LEU A 25 4.13 0.94 -5.41
CA LEU A 25 4.35 0.38 -6.74
C LEU A 25 4.20 1.45 -7.82
N GLY A 26 3.17 2.29 -7.73
CA GLY A 26 2.97 3.43 -8.62
C GLY A 26 4.17 4.38 -8.65
N ILE A 27 4.76 4.68 -7.49
CA ILE A 27 5.97 5.51 -7.38
C ILE A 27 7.16 4.85 -8.07
N PHE A 28 7.37 3.54 -7.88
CA PHE A 28 8.46 2.83 -8.57
C PHE A 28 8.29 2.80 -10.08
N PHE A 29 7.06 2.58 -10.57
CA PHE A 29 6.78 2.68 -12.00
C PHE A 29 7.00 4.10 -12.52
N TYR A 30 6.51 5.11 -11.82
CA TYR A 30 6.75 6.51 -12.18
C TYR A 30 8.24 6.85 -12.29
N GLY A 31 9.04 6.46 -11.30
CA GLY A 31 10.49 6.68 -11.29
C GLY A 31 11.21 5.96 -12.42
N SER A 32 10.72 4.81 -12.86
CA SER A 32 11.29 4.09 -14.02
C SER A 32 11.21 4.90 -15.32
N TYR A 33 10.31 5.88 -15.40
CA TYR A 33 10.17 6.79 -16.55
C TYR A 33 10.66 8.22 -16.27
N SER A 34 11.18 8.51 -15.06
CA SER A 34 11.58 9.86 -14.65
C SER A 34 12.89 9.85 -13.87
N GLY A 35 13.95 10.46 -14.42
CA GLY A 35 15.22 10.67 -13.71
C GLY A 35 16.21 9.52 -13.86
N LEU A 36 16.82 9.08 -12.76
CA LEU A 36 17.84 8.03 -12.81
C LEU A 36 17.25 6.71 -13.30
N GLY A 37 17.82 6.14 -14.36
CA GLY A 37 17.35 4.90 -14.96
C GLY A 37 16.23 5.06 -15.99
N SER A 38 15.79 6.29 -16.30
CA SER A 38 14.72 6.54 -17.29
C SER A 38 15.15 6.50 -18.75
N SER A 39 16.44 6.28 -19.04
CA SER A 39 17.02 6.31 -20.40
C SER A 39 16.86 7.63 -21.18
N LEU A 40 16.56 8.72 -20.47
CA LEU A 40 16.46 10.09 -20.99
C LEU A 40 17.75 10.88 -20.72
#